data_AF-A0A928CX09-F1
#
_entry.id   AF-A0A928CX09-F1
#
_cell.length_a   1.000
_cell.length_b   1.000
_cell.length_c   1.000
_cell.angle_alpha   90.00
_cell.angle_beta   90.00
_cell.angle_gamma   90.00
#
_symmetry.space_group_name_H-M   'P 1'
#
loop_
_entity.id
_entity.type
_entity.pdbx_description
1 polymer ?
#
loop_
_entity_poly.entity_id
_entity_poly.type
_entity_poly.pdbx_seq_one_letter_code
_entity_poly.pdbx_strand_id
1 'polypeptide(L)'
;MVRYEIYHRILRMMKPRLMFVMLCAILAVGAAEPEFYVWQRQNTPELQSAVAEFYKTCSGKLYFLAGEIENDGRIIRIPPSKAVDFARAVPVIRIHVKNLEKTPVVLAEEIINVYAPWKAANALQIDLDAPESRLDYYRDVMLELRKQLPGTGLSATVLPCHLKHAAAFRALASACDYYVLQVHGLTRRNKVWSVYDHGEAVRAVTLAKSLKLPFKTALPLYCHEIGGQWIKPDPAKVSKLASVCGDVIGFRLGIHGDGSSLDLETTLRICKGQGYAPKLETRWERKPGGAWHLFIRNRGFFAERVTLSLKFKEPLTDLDTFNRARLNGRRNELTLILPPSGTEKPYLWVRTGSNGKPMITIQIRGGNKL
;
A
#
# COMPACT_ATOMS: atom_id res chain seq x y z
N MET A 1 -27.73 -1.95 49.95
CA MET A 1 -29.05 -2.16 49.32
C MET A 1 -29.51 -0.99 48.43
N VAL A 2 -29.12 0.26 48.69
CA VAL A 2 -29.58 1.46 47.94
C VAL A 2 -28.87 1.69 46.57
N ARG A 3 -27.69 1.10 46.32
CA ARG A 3 -26.94 1.30 45.05
C ARG A 3 -27.43 0.46 43.85
N TYR A 4 -28.16 -0.64 44.10
CA TYR A 4 -28.61 -1.55 43.03
C TYR A 4 -29.91 -1.05 42.35
N GLU A 5 -30.78 -0.35 43.09
CA GLU A 5 -32.03 0.20 42.53
C GLU A 5 -31.82 1.41 41.63
N ILE A 6 -30.77 2.21 41.86
CA ILE A 6 -30.47 3.39 41.03
C ILE A 6 -30.00 2.97 39.64
N TYR A 7 -29.18 1.91 39.54
CA TYR A 7 -28.72 1.36 38.26
C TYR A 7 -29.88 0.78 37.42
N HIS A 8 -30.82 0.06 38.06
CA HIS A 8 -31.98 -0.48 37.35
C HIS A 8 -32.99 0.58 36.91
N ARG A 9 -33.12 1.70 37.64
CA ARG A 9 -33.99 2.82 37.26
C ARG A 9 -33.43 3.61 36.07
N ILE A 10 -32.12 3.82 36.01
CA ILE A 10 -31.45 4.50 34.89
C ILE A 10 -31.53 3.65 33.61
N LEU A 11 -31.33 2.32 33.72
CA LEU A 11 -31.45 1.39 32.60
C LEU A 11 -32.89 1.24 32.06
N ARG A 12 -33.92 1.41 32.90
CA ARG A 12 -35.33 1.41 32.46
C ARG A 12 -35.79 2.74 31.83
N MET A 13 -35.06 3.83 32.03
CA MET A 13 -35.41 5.15 31.49
C MET A 13 -34.71 5.50 30.17
N MET A 14 -33.72 4.71 29.73
CA MET A 14 -33.09 4.91 28.42
C MET A 14 -33.97 4.33 27.30
N LYS A 15 -34.56 5.21 26.49
CA LYS A 15 -35.30 4.83 25.29
C LYS A 15 -34.41 3.92 24.41
N PRO A 16 -34.95 2.87 23.76
CA PRO A 16 -34.18 1.95 22.91
C PRO A 16 -33.41 2.66 21.79
N ARG A 17 -33.86 3.86 21.36
CA ARG A 17 -33.12 4.74 20.44
C ARG A 17 -31.80 5.28 21.00
N LEU A 18 -31.73 5.62 22.29
CA LEU A 18 -30.50 6.14 22.92
C LEU A 18 -29.48 5.02 23.13
N MET A 19 -29.94 3.80 23.43
CA MET A 19 -29.11 2.61 23.50
C MET A 19 -28.56 2.22 22.12
N PHE A 20 -29.36 2.36 21.05
CA PHE A 20 -28.92 2.13 19.67
C PHE A 20 -27.89 3.17 19.19
N VAL A 21 -28.09 4.46 19.51
CA VAL A 21 -27.13 5.52 19.17
C VAL A 21 -25.81 5.34 19.92
N MET A 22 -25.83 4.94 21.19
CA MET A 22 -24.62 4.68 21.96
C MET A 22 -23.92 3.39 21.50
N LEU A 23 -24.67 2.35 21.10
CA LEU A 23 -24.10 1.13 20.51
C LEU A 23 -23.51 1.40 19.12
N CYS A 24 -24.12 2.26 18.30
CA CYS A 24 -23.55 2.72 17.04
C CYS A 24 -22.31 3.62 17.26
N ALA A 25 -22.27 4.42 18.33
CA ALA A 25 -21.10 5.24 18.66
C ALA A 25 -19.93 4.40 19.25
N ILE A 26 -20.22 3.28 19.92
CA ILE A 26 -19.21 2.35 20.44
C ILE A 26 -18.75 1.36 19.35
N LEU A 27 -19.60 1.03 18.38
CA LEU A 27 -19.22 0.26 17.17
C LEU A 27 -18.55 1.12 16.09
N ALA A 28 -18.64 2.45 16.20
CA ALA A 28 -17.84 3.40 15.44
C ALA A 28 -16.58 3.81 16.21
N VAL A 29 -15.84 2.83 16.77
CA VAL A 29 -14.38 2.99 16.76
C VAL A 29 -14.04 3.02 15.27
N GLY A 30 -13.92 4.23 14.72
CA GLY A 30 -13.64 4.42 13.29
C GLY A 30 -12.49 3.51 12.92
N ALA A 31 -12.72 2.61 11.96
CA ALA A 31 -11.66 1.75 11.47
C ALA A 31 -10.45 2.64 11.15
N ALA A 32 -9.28 2.29 11.70
CA ALA A 32 -8.08 3.11 11.53
C ALA A 32 -7.90 3.41 10.04
N GLU A 33 -7.78 4.70 9.72
CA GLU A 33 -7.63 5.11 8.34
C GLU A 33 -6.29 4.57 7.78
N PRO A 34 -6.29 3.98 6.58
CA PRO A 34 -5.08 3.42 6.01
C PRO A 34 -3.95 4.43 5.90
N GLU A 35 -2.75 3.95 6.18
CA GLU A 35 -1.51 4.70 6.02
C GLU A 35 -0.70 4.10 4.86
N PHE A 36 0.28 4.85 4.32
CA PHE A 36 1.08 4.35 3.20
C PHE A 36 2.53 4.76 3.28
N TYR A 37 3.43 3.89 2.80
CA TYR A 37 4.80 4.27 2.52
C TYR A 37 4.94 5.05 1.22
N VAL A 38 5.84 6.02 1.19
CA VAL A 38 6.30 6.73 -0.01
C VAL A 38 7.79 6.39 -0.18
N TRP A 39 8.08 5.39 -0.99
CA TRP A 39 9.42 4.82 -1.20
C TRP A 39 10.19 5.45 -2.37
N GLN A 40 9.59 6.41 -3.07
CA GLN A 40 10.19 7.07 -4.22
C GLN A 40 11.30 8.01 -3.78
N ARG A 41 12.51 7.83 -4.34
CA ARG A 41 13.66 8.74 -4.12
C ARG A 41 13.50 10.09 -4.82
N GLN A 42 12.76 10.12 -5.91
CA GLN A 42 12.59 11.30 -6.75
C GLN A 42 11.23 11.95 -6.51
N ASN A 43 11.24 13.26 -6.34
CA ASN A 43 10.04 14.05 -6.12
C ASN A 43 9.42 14.52 -7.44
N THR A 44 8.73 13.62 -8.14
CA THR A 44 8.08 13.92 -9.43
C THR A 44 6.73 14.65 -9.24
N PRO A 45 6.23 15.37 -10.26
CA PRO A 45 4.89 15.97 -10.20
C PRO A 45 3.76 14.97 -9.92
N GLU A 46 3.87 13.75 -10.44
CA GLU A 46 2.91 12.67 -10.20
C GLU A 46 2.91 12.22 -8.74
N LEU A 47 4.09 12.11 -8.12
CA LEU A 47 4.20 11.81 -6.69
C LEU A 47 3.59 12.94 -5.84
N GLN A 48 3.91 14.20 -6.14
CA GLN A 48 3.34 15.34 -5.40
C GLN A 48 1.82 15.38 -5.51
N SER A 49 1.29 15.09 -6.71
CA SER A 49 -0.15 15.01 -6.94
C SER A 49 -0.78 13.87 -6.13
N ALA A 50 -0.16 12.69 -6.10
CA ALA A 50 -0.65 11.55 -5.32
C ALA A 50 -0.61 11.80 -3.80
N VAL A 51 0.43 12.47 -3.29
CA VAL A 51 0.54 12.88 -1.88
C VAL A 51 -0.56 13.88 -1.52
N ALA A 52 -0.76 14.91 -2.35
CA ALA A 52 -1.81 15.90 -2.13
C ALA A 52 -3.21 15.28 -2.19
N GLU A 53 -3.45 14.37 -3.14
CA GLU A 53 -4.70 13.63 -3.26
C GLU A 53 -4.95 12.74 -2.02
N PHE A 54 -3.92 12.04 -1.53
CA PHE A 54 -4.02 11.25 -0.30
C PHE A 54 -4.43 12.10 0.89
N TYR A 55 -3.79 13.25 1.10
CA TYR A 55 -4.12 14.11 2.24
C TYR A 55 -5.53 14.71 2.17
N LYS A 56 -6.09 14.89 0.96
CA LYS A 56 -7.48 15.31 0.77
C LYS A 56 -8.50 14.20 1.02
N THR A 57 -8.15 12.95 0.73
CA THR A 57 -9.11 11.82 0.66
C THR A 57 -9.06 10.89 1.87
N CYS A 58 -7.92 10.84 2.57
CA CYS A 58 -7.68 10.01 3.73
C CYS A 58 -7.18 10.90 4.89
N SER A 59 -7.44 10.54 6.16
CA SER A 59 -6.87 11.21 7.33
C SER A 59 -5.65 10.48 7.92
N GLY A 60 -5.26 9.33 7.36
CA GLY A 60 -4.09 8.55 7.78
C GLY A 60 -2.75 9.26 7.56
N LYS A 61 -1.65 8.61 7.96
CA LYS A 61 -0.28 9.12 7.80
C LYS A 61 0.41 8.61 6.53
N LEU A 62 1.40 9.36 6.08
CA LEU A 62 2.35 8.92 5.05
C LEU A 62 3.74 8.71 5.64
N TYR A 63 4.33 7.56 5.33
CA TYR A 63 5.66 7.14 5.78
C TYR A 63 6.67 7.40 4.66
N PHE A 64 7.40 8.51 4.73
CA PHE A 64 8.28 8.96 3.65
C PHE A 64 9.68 8.40 3.79
N LEU A 65 10.24 7.84 2.72
CA LEU A 65 11.68 7.59 2.65
C LEU A 65 12.43 8.93 2.77
N ALA A 66 12.99 9.19 3.95
CA ALA A 66 13.71 10.41 4.30
C ALA A 66 15.22 10.29 4.04
N GLY A 67 15.74 9.06 4.02
CA GLY A 67 17.11 8.80 3.62
C GLY A 67 17.51 7.34 3.79
N GLU A 68 18.72 7.04 3.33
CA GLU A 68 19.29 5.71 3.31
C GLU A 68 20.73 5.76 3.80
N ILE A 69 21.12 4.80 4.65
CA ILE A 69 22.51 4.53 5.02
C ILE A 69 22.90 3.22 4.34
N GLU A 70 23.66 3.35 3.25
CA GLU A 70 24.00 2.26 2.32
C GLU A 70 25.10 1.35 2.88
N ASN A 71 25.37 0.25 2.19
CA ASN A 71 26.29 -0.80 2.63
C ASN A 71 27.77 -0.36 2.81
N ASP A 72 28.16 0.72 2.14
CA ASP A 72 29.48 1.36 2.16
C ASP A 72 29.52 2.54 3.15
N GLY A 73 28.45 2.74 3.92
CA GLY A 73 28.28 3.87 4.83
C GLY A 73 27.87 5.17 4.14
N ARG A 74 27.65 5.18 2.82
CA ARG A 74 27.17 6.36 2.11
C ARG A 74 25.77 6.74 2.58
N ILE A 75 25.60 8.03 2.88
CA ILE A 75 24.33 8.58 3.35
C ILE A 75 23.62 9.29 2.19
N ILE A 76 22.44 8.80 1.82
CA ILE A 76 21.53 9.45 0.88
C ILE A 76 20.48 10.20 1.69
N ARG A 77 20.36 11.51 1.49
CA ARG A 77 19.32 12.35 2.12
C ARG A 77 18.26 12.71 1.11
N ILE A 78 17.00 12.53 1.47
CA ILE A 78 15.85 12.85 0.64
C ILE A 78 15.04 13.93 1.38
N PRO A 79 15.09 15.19 0.92
CA PRO A 79 14.36 16.27 1.60
C PRO A 79 12.85 16.14 1.38
N PRO A 80 12.03 16.67 2.31
CA PRO A 80 10.57 16.70 2.15
C PRO A 80 10.16 17.54 0.94
N SER A 81 9.12 17.09 0.23
CA SER A 81 8.51 17.87 -0.84
C SER A 81 7.56 18.94 -0.29
N LYS A 82 7.18 19.91 -1.13
CA LYS A 82 6.19 20.94 -0.77
C LYS A 82 4.80 20.38 -0.44
N ALA A 83 4.49 19.16 -0.89
CA ALA A 83 3.20 18.52 -0.67
C ALA A 83 3.10 17.84 0.72
N VAL A 84 4.20 17.74 1.47
CA VAL A 84 4.23 17.07 2.77
C VAL A 84 3.48 17.89 3.82
N ASP A 85 2.46 17.31 4.42
CA ASP A 85 1.91 17.74 5.71
C ASP A 85 2.71 17.06 6.84
N PHE A 86 3.54 17.84 7.53
CA PHE A 86 4.39 17.32 8.61
C PHE A 86 3.60 16.74 9.78
N ALA A 87 2.40 17.25 10.10
CA ALA A 87 1.59 16.71 11.19
C ALA A 87 1.13 15.27 10.93
N ARG A 88 1.17 14.84 9.66
CA ARG A 88 0.73 13.53 9.18
C ARG A 88 1.84 12.76 8.46
N ALA A 89 3.09 13.19 8.62
CA ALA A 89 4.26 12.53 8.03
C ALA A 89 5.00 11.69 9.06
N VAL A 90 5.55 10.55 8.62
CA VAL A 90 6.52 9.75 9.36
C VAL A 90 7.75 9.53 8.47
N PRO A 91 8.83 10.29 8.69
CA PRO A 91 10.13 10.04 8.07
C PRO A 91 10.62 8.62 8.37
N VAL A 92 11.09 7.93 7.34
CA VAL A 92 11.64 6.58 7.40
C VAL A 92 13.09 6.64 6.95
N ILE A 93 14.00 6.13 7.78
CA ILE A 93 15.42 6.01 7.43
C ILE A 93 15.72 4.53 7.24
N ARG A 94 16.10 4.16 6.02
CA ARG A 94 16.49 2.79 5.69
C ARG A 94 17.96 2.57 5.97
N ILE A 95 18.29 1.50 6.67
CA ILE A 95 19.66 1.20 7.09
C ILE A 95 20.06 -0.16 6.55
N HIS A 96 21.13 -0.18 5.76
CA HIS A 96 21.72 -1.43 5.32
C HIS A 96 22.39 -2.15 6.51
N VAL A 97 22.18 -3.46 6.63
CA VAL A 97 22.65 -4.29 7.77
C VAL A 97 24.15 -4.26 8.04
N LYS A 98 24.98 -3.87 7.05
CA LYS A 98 26.42 -3.67 7.25
C LYS A 98 26.75 -2.54 8.24
N ASN A 99 25.85 -1.56 8.39
CA ASN A 99 26.06 -0.46 9.33
C ASN A 99 25.92 -0.86 10.80
N LEU A 100 25.48 -2.10 11.08
CA LEU A 100 25.45 -2.63 12.45
C LEU A 100 26.84 -2.86 13.04
N GLU A 101 27.90 -2.76 12.23
CA GLU A 101 29.30 -2.79 12.71
C GLU A 101 29.69 -1.52 13.48
N LYS A 102 28.97 -0.41 13.27
CA LYS A 102 29.15 0.84 14.03
C LYS A 102 28.69 0.67 15.47
N THR A 103 29.09 1.55 16.37
CA THR A 103 28.44 1.59 17.70
C THR A 103 27.01 2.13 17.59
N PRO A 104 26.08 1.74 18.47
CA PRO A 104 24.70 2.26 18.43
C PRO A 104 24.62 3.79 18.49
N VAL A 105 25.52 4.43 19.25
CA VAL A 105 25.62 5.89 19.39
C VAL A 105 25.96 6.54 18.05
N VAL A 106 27.00 6.05 17.37
CA VAL A 106 27.43 6.60 16.07
C VAL A 106 26.34 6.44 15.02
N LEU A 107 25.67 5.28 14.98
CA LEU A 107 24.57 5.07 14.06
C LEU A 107 23.37 5.99 14.37
N ALA A 108 23.05 6.21 15.65
CA ALA A 108 21.99 7.13 16.05
C ALA A 108 22.28 8.60 15.63
N GLU A 109 23.53 9.05 15.77
CA GLU A 109 23.96 10.38 15.31
C GLU A 109 23.79 10.55 13.79
N GLU A 110 24.19 9.54 13.01
CA GLU A 110 23.99 9.55 11.55
C GLU A 110 22.52 9.60 11.17
N ILE A 111 21.66 8.82 11.84
CA ILE A 111 20.21 8.83 11.66
C ILE A 111 19.65 10.23 11.94
N ILE A 112 20.06 10.89 13.01
CA ILE A 112 19.59 12.24 13.38
C ILE A 112 20.01 13.26 12.33
N ASN A 113 21.23 13.14 11.80
CA ASN A 113 21.72 13.98 10.71
C ASN A 113 20.94 13.80 9.40
N VAL A 114 20.33 12.63 9.17
CA VAL A 114 19.41 12.39 8.05
C VAL A 114 18.00 12.93 8.37
N TYR A 115 17.55 12.79 9.62
CA TYR A 115 16.24 13.25 10.08
C TYR A 115 16.11 14.78 10.17
N ALA A 116 17.21 15.53 10.30
CA ALA A 116 17.19 16.98 10.54
C ALA A 116 16.24 17.81 9.63
N PRO A 117 16.15 17.58 8.30
CA PRO A 117 15.19 18.30 7.43
C PRO A 117 13.73 17.96 7.71
N TRP A 118 13.47 16.85 8.42
CA TRP A 118 12.16 16.30 8.69
C TRP A 118 11.68 16.50 10.14
N LYS A 119 12.47 17.17 10.98
CA LYS A 119 12.20 17.33 12.43
C LYS A 119 10.80 17.84 12.79
N ALA A 120 10.16 18.60 11.90
CA ALA A 120 8.81 19.10 12.08
C ALA A 120 7.74 17.99 12.11
N ALA A 121 8.03 16.78 11.63
CA ALA A 121 7.11 15.65 11.66
C ALA A 121 6.84 15.11 13.07
N ASN A 122 7.74 15.37 14.02
CA ASN A 122 7.71 14.83 15.38
C ASN A 122 7.49 13.31 15.45
N ALA A 123 7.95 12.60 14.42
CA ALA A 123 7.93 11.14 14.33
C ALA A 123 9.14 10.67 13.51
N LEU A 124 9.61 9.45 13.76
CA LEU A 124 10.68 8.82 13.01
C LEU A 124 10.47 7.30 13.01
N GLN A 125 10.68 6.67 11.87
CA GLN A 125 10.76 5.23 11.74
C GLN A 125 12.13 4.80 11.26
N ILE A 126 12.65 3.75 11.87
CA ILE A 126 13.84 3.04 11.39
C ILE A 126 13.39 1.84 10.58
N ASP A 127 13.88 1.74 9.34
CA ASP A 127 13.72 0.56 8.50
C ASP A 127 15.04 -0.20 8.44
N LEU A 128 15.10 -1.34 9.14
CA LEU A 128 16.30 -2.14 9.30
C LEU A 128 15.94 -3.62 9.39
N ASP A 129 16.32 -4.36 8.35
CA ASP A 129 16.20 -5.81 8.27
C ASP A 129 17.27 -6.51 9.13
N ALA A 130 17.30 -6.21 10.42
CA ALA A 130 18.31 -6.75 11.34
C ALA A 130 18.24 -8.29 11.39
N PRO A 131 19.39 -8.99 11.35
CA PRO A 131 19.42 -10.42 11.70
C PRO A 131 18.89 -10.65 13.11
N GLU A 132 18.31 -11.82 13.37
CA GLU A 132 17.72 -12.17 14.68
C GLU A 132 18.74 -12.07 15.82
N SER A 133 20.00 -12.38 15.54
CA SER A 133 21.13 -12.27 16.49
C SER A 133 21.52 -10.83 16.84
N ARG A 134 20.96 -9.83 16.14
CA ARG A 134 21.28 -8.40 16.29
C ARG A 134 20.10 -7.58 16.81
N LEU A 135 19.04 -8.23 17.33
CA LEU A 135 17.88 -7.53 17.90
C LEU A 135 18.23 -6.64 19.10
N ASP A 136 19.17 -7.07 19.95
CA ASP A 136 19.65 -6.24 21.08
C ASP A 136 20.37 -4.99 20.59
N TYR A 137 21.20 -5.11 19.54
CA TYR A 137 21.84 -3.94 18.93
C TYR A 137 20.81 -2.96 18.37
N TYR A 138 19.77 -3.47 17.70
CA TYR A 138 18.70 -2.64 17.17
C TYR A 138 17.97 -1.90 18.30
N ARG A 139 17.66 -2.59 19.42
CA ARG A 139 17.11 -1.95 20.62
C ARG A 139 18.01 -0.81 21.09
N ASP A 140 19.31 -1.04 21.17
CA ASP A 140 20.24 -0.03 21.70
C ASP A 140 20.28 1.22 20.82
N VAL A 141 20.23 1.06 19.49
CA VAL A 141 20.06 2.20 18.56
C VAL A 141 18.77 2.96 18.85
N MET A 142 17.65 2.26 19.03
CA MET A 142 16.36 2.91 19.36
C MET A 142 16.39 3.65 20.69
N LEU A 143 17.11 3.12 21.69
CA LEU A 143 17.31 3.80 22.98
C LEU A 143 18.16 5.06 22.84
N GLU A 144 19.23 5.02 22.04
CA GLU A 144 20.04 6.21 21.76
C GLU A 144 19.25 7.28 21.01
N LEU A 145 18.41 6.89 20.04
CA LEU A 145 17.50 7.81 19.38
C LEU A 145 16.49 8.44 20.35
N ARG A 146 15.94 7.65 21.28
CA ARG A 146 15.00 8.16 22.28
C ARG A 146 15.62 9.23 23.18
N LYS A 147 16.88 9.06 23.58
CA LYS A 147 17.62 10.04 24.38
C LYS A 147 17.80 11.35 23.62
N GLN A 148 18.09 11.28 22.33
CA GLN A 148 18.41 12.45 21.50
C GLN A 148 17.16 13.14 20.91
N LEU A 149 16.02 12.43 20.82
CA LEU A 149 14.76 12.93 20.28
C LEU A 149 13.62 12.81 21.30
N PRO A 150 13.70 13.50 22.46
CA PRO A 150 12.65 13.44 23.48
C PRO A 150 11.31 13.94 22.92
N GLY A 151 10.24 13.17 23.11
CA GLY A 151 8.89 13.50 22.66
C GLY A 151 8.59 13.23 21.18
N THR A 152 9.59 12.84 20.38
CA THR A 152 9.39 12.33 19.02
C THR A 152 8.87 10.90 19.05
N GLY A 153 7.82 10.60 18.29
CA GLY A 153 7.31 9.23 18.17
C GLY A 153 8.27 8.34 17.38
N LEU A 154 8.75 7.25 17.98
CA LEU A 154 9.70 6.32 17.36
C LEU A 154 9.03 5.00 17.00
N SER A 155 9.32 4.49 15.81
CA SER A 155 8.92 3.15 15.41
C SER A 155 10.05 2.43 14.68
N ALA A 156 9.96 1.10 14.65
CA ALA A 156 10.92 0.22 13.99
C ALA A 156 10.17 -0.75 13.08
N THR A 157 10.71 -1.02 11.89
CA THR A 157 10.27 -2.17 11.11
C THR A 157 10.83 -3.46 11.68
N VAL A 158 10.04 -4.53 11.63
CA VAL A 158 10.42 -5.86 12.14
C VAL A 158 9.88 -6.95 11.23
N LEU A 159 10.57 -8.08 11.21
CA LEU A 159 10.27 -9.23 10.36
C LEU A 159 9.55 -10.34 11.15
N PRO A 160 8.76 -11.21 10.48
CA PRO A 160 8.08 -12.33 11.13
C PRO A 160 9.01 -13.27 11.92
N CYS A 161 10.28 -13.41 11.50
CA CYS A 161 11.25 -14.23 12.22
C CYS A 161 11.61 -13.65 13.60
N HIS A 162 11.63 -12.32 13.76
CA HIS A 162 11.92 -11.65 15.03
C HIS A 162 10.94 -12.03 16.13
N LEU A 163 9.66 -12.25 15.78
CA LEU A 163 8.61 -12.64 16.73
C LEU A 163 8.89 -13.95 17.46
N LYS A 164 9.74 -14.82 16.89
CA LYS A 164 10.16 -16.10 17.51
C LYS A 164 11.19 -15.90 18.63
N HIS A 165 11.86 -14.75 18.67
CA HIS A 165 12.87 -14.40 19.67
C HIS A 165 12.25 -13.53 20.76
N ALA A 166 11.26 -14.09 21.47
CA ALA A 166 10.31 -13.31 22.28
C ALA A 166 10.94 -12.36 23.30
N ALA A 167 12.05 -12.73 23.95
CA ALA A 167 12.72 -11.88 24.93
C ALA A 167 13.38 -10.65 24.27
N ALA A 168 14.31 -10.87 23.33
CA ALA A 168 14.99 -9.79 22.61
C ALA A 168 14.01 -8.91 21.82
N PHE A 169 13.01 -9.53 21.19
CA PHE A 169 11.97 -8.82 20.47
C PHE A 169 11.14 -7.91 21.39
N ARG A 170 10.70 -8.40 22.56
CA ARG A 170 9.96 -7.57 23.53
C ARG A 170 10.79 -6.38 23.99
N ALA A 171 12.10 -6.57 24.20
CA ALA A 171 13.00 -5.50 24.60
C ALA A 171 13.11 -4.42 23.49
N LEU A 172 13.28 -4.83 22.22
CA LEU A 172 13.26 -3.90 21.08
C LEU A 172 11.92 -3.17 20.95
N ALA A 173 10.81 -3.90 20.98
CA ALA A 173 9.48 -3.31 20.82
C ALA A 173 9.17 -2.29 21.93
N SER A 174 9.66 -2.51 23.16
CA SER A 174 9.48 -1.60 24.29
C SER A 174 10.32 -0.32 24.18
N ALA A 175 11.36 -0.29 23.34
CA ALA A 175 12.11 0.93 23.03
C ALA A 175 11.38 1.84 22.02
N CYS A 176 10.31 1.33 21.38
CA CYS A 176 9.51 2.01 20.37
C CYS A 176 8.14 2.39 20.93
N ASP A 177 7.47 3.37 20.31
CA ASP A 177 6.06 3.65 20.57
C ASP A 177 5.14 2.59 19.93
N TYR A 178 5.57 2.05 18.79
CA TYR A 178 4.99 0.88 18.12
C TYR A 178 6.01 0.29 17.14
N TYR A 179 5.82 -0.96 16.72
CA TYR A 179 6.58 -1.55 15.61
C TYR A 179 5.71 -1.77 14.37
N VAL A 180 6.35 -1.87 13.21
CA VAL A 180 5.68 -2.22 11.95
C VAL A 180 6.12 -3.61 11.52
N LEU A 181 5.20 -4.56 11.55
CA LEU A 181 5.44 -5.92 11.08
C LEU A 181 5.39 -5.97 9.55
N GLN A 182 6.55 -6.20 8.92
CA GLN A 182 6.66 -6.37 7.48
C GLN A 182 6.41 -7.83 7.10
N VAL A 183 5.20 -8.12 6.63
CA VAL A 183 4.78 -9.48 6.23
C VAL A 183 5.07 -9.80 4.76
N HIS A 184 5.95 -9.03 4.13
CA HIS A 184 6.27 -9.10 2.72
C HIS A 184 7.76 -9.30 2.51
N GLY A 185 8.10 -9.88 1.37
CA GLY A 185 9.46 -10.31 1.04
C GLY A 185 9.42 -11.26 -0.13
N LEU A 186 10.41 -11.16 -1.01
CA LEU A 186 10.45 -12.00 -2.18
C LEU A 186 10.74 -13.45 -1.78
N THR A 187 9.79 -14.34 -2.06
CA THR A 187 9.89 -15.77 -1.77
C THR A 187 9.73 -16.58 -3.04
N ARG A 188 10.40 -17.74 -3.10
CA ARG A 188 10.27 -18.70 -4.21
C ARG A 188 9.82 -20.04 -3.67
N ARG A 189 8.62 -20.49 -4.08
CA ARG A 189 8.07 -21.79 -3.71
C ARG A 189 7.61 -22.52 -4.96
N ASN A 190 8.02 -23.78 -5.13
CA ASN A 190 7.68 -24.59 -6.30
C ASN A 190 7.97 -23.89 -7.64
N LYS A 191 9.11 -23.17 -7.74
CA LYS A 191 9.54 -22.36 -8.91
C LYS A 191 8.65 -21.14 -9.22
N VAL A 192 7.68 -20.82 -8.37
CA VAL A 192 6.85 -19.61 -8.49
C VAL A 192 7.34 -18.57 -7.49
N TRP A 193 7.59 -17.36 -8.00
CA TRP A 193 7.91 -16.21 -7.17
C TRP A 193 6.65 -15.56 -6.60
N SER A 194 6.72 -15.10 -5.36
CA SER A 194 5.69 -14.30 -4.71
C SER A 194 6.33 -13.18 -3.89
N VAL A 195 5.66 -12.03 -3.82
CA VAL A 195 6.08 -10.92 -2.94
C VAL A 195 5.67 -11.14 -1.47
N TYR A 196 4.87 -12.17 -1.17
CA TYR A 196 4.57 -12.64 0.18
C TYR A 196 3.88 -14.02 0.18
N ASP A 197 3.86 -14.70 1.33
CA ASP A 197 3.00 -15.87 1.58
C ASP A 197 1.84 -15.49 2.52
N HIS A 198 0.60 -15.68 2.06
CA HIS A 198 -0.60 -15.27 2.82
C HIS A 198 -0.75 -16.04 4.13
N GLY A 199 -0.44 -17.35 4.14
CA GLY A 199 -0.56 -18.17 5.34
C GLY A 199 0.48 -17.78 6.40
N GLU A 200 1.72 -17.51 5.98
CA GLU A 200 2.77 -17.00 6.86
C GLU A 200 2.44 -15.62 7.41
N ALA A 201 1.93 -14.72 6.58
CA ALA A 201 1.49 -13.38 7.01
C ALA A 201 0.39 -13.45 8.08
N VAL A 202 -0.65 -14.27 7.87
CA VAL A 202 -1.72 -14.45 8.87
C VAL A 202 -1.18 -15.02 10.19
N ARG A 203 -0.27 -16.00 10.14
CA ARG A 203 0.37 -16.55 11.35
C ARG A 203 1.20 -15.49 12.08
N ALA A 204 1.98 -14.68 11.34
CA ALA A 204 2.79 -13.63 11.92
C ALA A 204 1.93 -12.56 12.61
N VAL A 205 0.85 -12.11 11.97
CA VAL A 205 -0.12 -11.17 12.55
C VAL A 205 -0.78 -11.75 13.81
N THR A 206 -1.18 -13.03 13.76
CA THR A 206 -1.78 -13.71 14.92
C THR A 206 -0.81 -13.76 16.10
N LEU A 207 0.46 -14.07 15.84
CA LEU A 207 1.50 -14.07 16.85
C LEU A 207 1.74 -12.65 17.39
N ALA A 208 1.86 -11.64 16.54
CA ALA A 208 2.02 -10.24 16.94
C ALA A 208 0.88 -9.77 17.87
N LYS A 209 -0.37 -10.10 17.54
CA LYS A 209 -1.54 -9.83 18.41
C LYS A 209 -1.42 -10.49 19.78
N SER A 210 -0.94 -11.73 19.84
CA SER A 210 -0.78 -12.45 21.11
C SER A 210 0.24 -11.82 22.05
N LEU A 211 1.20 -11.05 21.51
CA LEU A 211 2.22 -10.36 22.30
C LEU A 211 1.70 -9.13 23.04
N LYS A 212 0.51 -8.61 22.67
CA LYS A 212 -0.14 -7.43 23.28
C LYS A 212 0.76 -6.18 23.30
N LEU A 213 1.61 -6.04 22.30
CA LEU A 213 2.46 -4.86 22.07
C LEU A 213 1.85 -4.01 20.94
N PRO A 214 1.95 -2.67 20.98
CA PRO A 214 1.43 -1.82 19.90
C PRO A 214 2.14 -2.09 18.57
N PHE A 215 1.37 -2.37 17.52
CA PHE A 215 1.94 -2.66 16.21
C PHE A 215 0.99 -2.32 15.07
N LYS A 216 1.60 -2.12 13.89
CA LYS A 216 0.92 -2.02 12.60
C LYS A 216 1.44 -3.09 11.65
N THR A 217 0.68 -3.43 10.62
CA THR A 217 1.11 -4.40 9.60
C THR A 217 1.37 -3.72 8.25
N ALA A 218 2.57 -3.91 7.69
CA ALA A 218 2.89 -3.41 6.35
C ALA A 218 2.40 -4.38 5.26
N LEU A 219 1.33 -4.02 4.56
CA LEU A 219 0.69 -4.84 3.52
C LEU A 219 1.49 -4.83 2.20
N PRO A 220 1.64 -5.98 1.51
CA PRO A 220 2.34 -6.09 0.23
C PRO A 220 1.51 -5.48 -0.91
N LEU A 221 1.58 -4.17 -1.11
CA LEU A 221 0.87 -3.44 -2.17
C LEU A 221 1.81 -2.94 -3.28
N TYR A 222 2.90 -3.66 -3.50
CA TYR A 222 3.91 -3.36 -4.52
C TYR A 222 4.19 -4.59 -5.41
N CYS A 223 4.64 -4.32 -6.62
CA CYS A 223 5.13 -5.33 -7.55
C CYS A 223 6.67 -5.37 -7.52
N HIS A 224 7.23 -6.53 -7.86
CA HIS A 224 8.66 -6.72 -8.01
C HIS A 224 8.99 -7.31 -9.38
N GLU A 225 10.04 -6.84 -10.05
CA GLU A 225 10.43 -7.34 -11.37
C GLU A 225 11.57 -8.34 -11.26
N ILE A 226 11.41 -9.52 -11.85
CA ILE A 226 12.44 -10.57 -11.90
C ILE A 226 12.55 -11.07 -13.33
N GLY A 227 13.72 -10.89 -13.95
CA GLY A 227 13.98 -11.38 -15.31
C GLY A 227 12.98 -10.87 -16.36
N GLY A 228 12.51 -9.62 -16.23
CA GLY A 228 11.50 -9.04 -17.13
C GLY A 228 10.05 -9.40 -16.80
N GLN A 229 9.81 -10.21 -15.75
CA GLN A 229 8.48 -10.57 -15.30
C GLN A 229 8.11 -9.82 -14.02
N TRP A 230 6.93 -9.19 -14.04
CA TRP A 230 6.34 -8.59 -12.84
C TRP A 230 5.70 -9.65 -11.95
N ILE A 231 6.20 -9.76 -10.72
CA ILE A 231 5.63 -10.53 -9.62
C ILE A 231 4.74 -9.58 -8.83
N LYS A 232 3.48 -9.98 -8.66
CA LYS A 232 2.44 -9.13 -8.09
C LYS A 232 1.77 -9.81 -6.90
N PRO A 233 1.34 -9.06 -5.88
CA PRO A 233 0.51 -9.60 -4.83
C PRO A 233 -0.88 -9.93 -5.40
N ASP A 234 -1.53 -10.97 -4.86
CA ASP A 234 -2.95 -11.21 -5.11
C ASP A 234 -3.78 -10.21 -4.27
N PRO A 235 -4.43 -9.19 -4.88
CA PRO A 235 -5.08 -8.13 -4.13
C PRO A 235 -6.26 -8.62 -3.28
N ALA A 236 -6.93 -9.70 -3.70
CA ALA A 236 -8.01 -10.30 -2.92
C ALA A 236 -7.47 -10.97 -1.65
N LYS A 237 -6.32 -11.64 -1.74
CA LYS A 237 -5.63 -12.18 -0.55
C LYS A 237 -5.06 -11.09 0.34
N VAL A 238 -4.54 -9.99 -0.23
CA VAL A 238 -4.07 -8.85 0.57
C VAL A 238 -5.23 -8.20 1.32
N SER A 239 -6.39 -8.04 0.68
CA SER A 239 -7.57 -7.48 1.35
C SER A 239 -8.10 -8.38 2.46
N LYS A 240 -8.08 -9.72 2.27
CA LYS A 240 -8.38 -10.67 3.34
C LYS A 240 -7.39 -10.56 4.50
N LEU A 241 -6.09 -10.40 4.21
CA LEU A 241 -5.07 -10.17 5.24
C LEU A 241 -5.35 -8.87 5.99
N ALA A 242 -5.64 -7.77 5.29
CA ALA A 242 -5.96 -6.48 5.91
C ALA A 242 -7.12 -6.59 6.90
N SER A 243 -8.15 -7.37 6.58
CA SER A 243 -9.31 -7.59 7.47
C SER A 243 -8.97 -8.24 8.82
N VAL A 244 -7.81 -8.90 8.93
CA VAL A 244 -7.34 -9.54 10.17
C VAL A 244 -6.17 -8.81 10.83
N CYS A 245 -5.62 -7.74 10.25
CA CYS A 245 -4.47 -7.03 10.79
C CYS A 245 -4.83 -6.05 11.93
N GLY A 246 -5.94 -5.33 11.81
CA GLY A 246 -6.17 -4.10 12.59
C GLY A 246 -5.57 -2.92 11.85
N ASP A 247 -4.61 -2.22 12.46
CA ASP A 247 -3.91 -1.10 11.83
C ASP A 247 -2.96 -1.56 10.71
N VAL A 248 -3.07 -0.94 9.55
CA VAL A 248 -2.30 -1.32 8.36
C VAL A 248 -1.60 -0.13 7.73
N ILE A 249 -0.42 -0.40 7.16
CA ILE A 249 0.32 0.51 6.29
C ILE A 249 0.45 -0.17 4.94
N GLY A 250 -0.06 0.44 3.87
CA GLY A 250 0.21 -0.05 2.53
C GLY A 250 1.67 0.18 2.15
N PHE A 251 2.38 -0.90 1.82
CA PHE A 251 3.78 -0.82 1.39
C PHE A 251 3.84 -0.30 -0.05
N ARG A 252 3.83 1.04 -0.15
CA ARG A 252 3.84 1.92 -1.33
C ARG A 252 2.48 2.58 -1.62
N LEU A 253 2.51 3.92 -1.66
CA LEU A 253 1.41 4.78 -2.09
C LEU A 253 1.15 4.57 -3.58
N GLY A 254 -0.13 4.49 -3.93
CA GLY A 254 -0.55 4.33 -5.31
C GLY A 254 -0.34 5.59 -6.14
N ILE A 255 0.50 5.51 -7.16
CA ILE A 255 0.73 6.60 -8.11
C ILE A 255 0.14 6.20 -9.45
N HIS A 256 -0.73 7.05 -10.01
CA HIS A 256 -1.33 6.78 -11.31
C HIS A 256 -0.26 6.64 -12.40
N GLY A 257 -0.27 5.53 -13.13
CA GLY A 257 0.69 5.25 -14.19
C GLY A 257 2.00 4.60 -13.71
N ASP A 258 2.24 4.52 -12.39
CA ASP A 258 3.30 3.69 -11.82
C ASP A 258 2.87 2.22 -11.91
N GLY A 259 3.42 1.48 -12.88
CA GLY A 259 3.10 0.08 -13.10
C GLY A 259 3.55 -0.88 -11.99
N SER A 260 4.23 -0.36 -10.95
CA SER A 260 4.72 -1.14 -9.82
C SER A 260 3.88 -1.03 -8.54
N SER A 261 2.77 -0.29 -8.59
CA SER A 261 1.82 -0.14 -7.47
C SER A 261 0.37 -0.09 -7.96
N LEU A 262 -0.57 -0.42 -7.08
CA LEU A 262 -1.99 -0.20 -7.35
C LEU A 262 -2.34 1.31 -7.25
N ASP A 263 -3.46 1.78 -7.80
CA ASP A 263 -3.87 3.19 -7.69
C ASP A 263 -4.41 3.48 -6.29
N LEU A 264 -4.42 4.76 -5.91
CA LEU A 264 -4.74 5.20 -4.56
C LEU A 264 -6.11 4.73 -4.06
N GLU A 265 -7.16 4.85 -4.88
CA GLU A 265 -8.51 4.45 -4.47
C GLU A 265 -8.57 2.93 -4.25
N THR A 266 -7.96 2.16 -5.17
CA THR A 266 -7.83 0.71 -5.04
C THR A 266 -7.08 0.31 -3.76
N THR A 267 -5.94 0.93 -3.48
CA THR A 267 -5.14 0.59 -2.30
C THR A 267 -5.86 0.94 -1.01
N LEU A 268 -6.55 2.09 -0.94
CA LEU A 268 -7.36 2.49 0.21
C LEU A 268 -8.41 1.42 0.54
N ARG A 269 -9.16 0.95 -0.47
CA ARG A 269 -10.18 -0.10 -0.27
C ARG A 269 -9.60 -1.43 0.20
N ILE A 270 -8.48 -1.84 -0.39
CA ILE A 270 -7.79 -3.07 0.01
C ILE A 270 -7.36 -2.98 1.48
N CYS A 271 -6.74 -1.87 1.88
CA CYS A 271 -6.32 -1.62 3.26
C CYS A 271 -7.51 -1.58 4.23
N LYS A 272 -8.67 -1.07 3.80
CA LYS A 272 -9.93 -1.09 4.59
C LYS A 272 -10.60 -2.48 4.64
N GLY A 273 -10.00 -3.51 4.04
CA GLY A 273 -10.59 -4.85 3.98
C GLY A 273 -11.86 -4.95 3.13
N GLN A 274 -12.14 -3.97 2.26
CA GLN A 274 -13.38 -3.87 1.48
C GLN A 274 -13.38 -4.73 0.21
N GLY A 275 -12.42 -5.65 0.10
CA GLY A 275 -12.26 -6.55 -1.03
C GLY A 275 -11.68 -5.89 -2.28
N TYR A 276 -11.49 -6.74 -3.29
CA TYR A 276 -11.06 -6.37 -4.62
C TYR A 276 -12.00 -7.04 -5.63
N ALA A 277 -12.64 -6.24 -6.48
CA ALA A 277 -13.49 -6.73 -7.56
C ALA A 277 -13.07 -6.06 -8.88
N PRO A 278 -12.38 -6.78 -9.78
CA PRO A 278 -12.07 -6.27 -11.09
C PRO A 278 -13.36 -6.14 -11.90
N LYS A 279 -13.68 -4.95 -12.42
CA LYS A 279 -14.82 -4.72 -13.32
C LYS A 279 -14.48 -3.72 -14.41
N LEU A 280 -14.60 -4.13 -15.67
CA LEU A 280 -14.46 -3.24 -16.82
C LEU A 280 -15.81 -3.06 -17.48
N GLU A 281 -16.13 -1.81 -17.81
CA GLU A 281 -17.25 -1.48 -18.70
C GLU A 281 -16.67 -0.97 -20.01
N THR A 282 -17.26 -1.36 -21.12
CA THR A 282 -16.85 -0.88 -22.45
C THR A 282 -18.01 -0.26 -23.19
N ARG A 283 -17.72 0.81 -23.90
CA ARG A 283 -18.67 1.56 -24.69
C ARG A 283 -18.08 1.80 -26.07
N TRP A 284 -18.90 1.62 -27.10
CA TRP A 284 -18.52 1.96 -28.46
C TRP A 284 -19.26 3.21 -28.89
N GLU A 285 -18.54 4.13 -29.51
CA GLU A 285 -19.10 5.36 -30.04
C GLU A 285 -18.71 5.52 -31.51
N ARG A 286 -19.71 5.78 -32.36
CA ARG A 286 -19.48 6.06 -33.77
C ARG A 286 -19.15 7.55 -33.92
N LYS A 287 -18.04 7.86 -34.60
CA LYS A 287 -17.65 9.25 -34.90
C LYS A 287 -18.12 9.68 -36.30
N PRO A 288 -18.23 11.00 -36.56
CA PRO A 288 -18.72 11.54 -37.85
C PRO A 288 -18.01 11.03 -39.10
N GLY A 289 -16.78 10.50 -38.99
CA GLY A 289 -16.06 9.87 -40.10
C GLY A 289 -16.39 8.40 -40.36
N GLY A 290 -17.41 7.82 -39.71
CA GLY A 290 -17.83 6.42 -39.86
C GLY A 290 -17.04 5.41 -39.02
N ALA A 291 -16.00 5.86 -38.31
CA ALA A 291 -15.18 5.01 -37.46
C ALA A 291 -15.75 4.82 -36.06
N TRP A 292 -15.34 3.73 -35.41
CA TRP A 292 -15.78 3.34 -34.07
C TRP A 292 -14.66 3.53 -33.05
N HIS A 293 -14.96 4.18 -31.94
CA HIS A 293 -14.06 4.33 -30.81
C HIS A 293 -14.49 3.39 -29.68
N LEU A 294 -13.56 2.56 -29.19
CA LEU A 294 -13.70 1.79 -27.97
C LEU A 294 -13.29 2.65 -26.78
N PHE A 295 -14.28 2.99 -25.96
CA PHE A 295 -14.09 3.57 -24.64
C PHE A 295 -14.08 2.45 -23.60
N ILE A 296 -13.14 2.56 -22.66
CA ILE A 296 -13.02 1.64 -21.54
C ILE A 296 -13.17 2.46 -20.27
N ARG A 297 -14.10 2.04 -19.42
CA ARG A 297 -14.31 2.58 -18.08
C ARG A 297 -13.84 1.57 -17.05
N ASN A 298 -12.93 2.01 -16.19
CA ASN A 298 -12.49 1.23 -15.05
C ASN A 298 -13.54 1.36 -13.94
N ARG A 299 -14.36 0.33 -13.74
CA ARG A 299 -15.43 0.31 -12.70
C ARG A 299 -15.05 -0.54 -11.49
N GLY A 300 -14.02 -1.35 -11.64
CA GLY A 300 -13.35 -2.03 -10.57
C GLY A 300 -12.19 -1.19 -10.06
N PHE A 301 -11.45 -1.82 -9.17
CA PHE A 301 -10.26 -1.25 -8.57
C PHE A 301 -9.07 -1.81 -9.33
N PHE A 302 -8.94 -1.42 -10.60
CA PHE A 302 -7.77 -1.82 -11.39
C PHE A 302 -6.72 -0.74 -11.33
N ALA A 303 -5.52 -1.15 -10.98
CA ALA A 303 -4.35 -0.43 -11.41
C ALA A 303 -3.47 -1.39 -12.15
N GLU A 304 -3.53 -1.32 -13.47
CA GLU A 304 -2.58 -2.07 -14.28
C GLU A 304 -2.57 -1.64 -15.74
N ARG A 305 -1.40 -1.92 -16.33
CA ARG A 305 -1.32 -2.26 -17.74
C ARG A 305 -2.00 -3.62 -17.92
N VAL A 306 -3.18 -3.64 -18.54
CA VAL A 306 -3.92 -4.86 -18.83
C VAL A 306 -3.71 -5.25 -20.30
N THR A 307 -3.69 -6.54 -20.56
CA THR A 307 -3.79 -7.07 -21.92
C THR A 307 -5.19 -7.63 -22.11
N LEU A 308 -5.93 -7.02 -23.02
CA LEU A 308 -7.26 -7.43 -23.44
C LEU A 308 -7.14 -8.28 -24.70
N SER A 309 -7.65 -9.50 -24.66
CA SER A 309 -7.90 -10.25 -25.90
C SER A 309 -9.12 -9.65 -26.58
N LEU A 310 -8.98 -9.30 -27.86
CA LEU A 310 -10.01 -8.74 -28.71
C LEU A 310 -10.41 -9.79 -29.74
N LYS A 311 -11.69 -10.09 -29.86
CA LYS A 311 -12.20 -10.96 -30.94
C LYS A 311 -13.22 -10.20 -31.78
N PHE A 312 -12.80 -9.75 -32.96
CA PHE A 312 -13.68 -9.10 -33.92
C PHE A 312 -14.44 -10.13 -34.74
N LYS A 313 -15.74 -9.93 -34.94
CA LYS A 313 -16.56 -10.78 -35.82
C LYS A 313 -16.39 -10.46 -37.30
N GLU A 314 -15.96 -9.25 -37.63
CA GLU A 314 -15.79 -8.77 -38.99
C GLU A 314 -14.34 -8.32 -39.22
N PRO A 315 -13.83 -8.44 -40.46
CA PRO A 315 -12.51 -7.93 -40.79
C PRO A 315 -12.47 -6.40 -40.63
N LEU A 316 -11.44 -5.93 -39.93
CA LEU A 316 -11.15 -4.51 -39.81
C LEU A 316 -10.43 -4.04 -41.07
N THR A 317 -10.81 -2.86 -41.57
CA THR A 317 -10.15 -2.23 -42.73
C THR A 317 -9.05 -1.26 -42.29
N ASP A 318 -9.19 -0.70 -41.09
CA ASP A 318 -8.23 0.24 -40.51
C ASP A 318 -8.37 0.27 -38.98
N LEU A 319 -7.29 0.58 -38.27
CA LEU A 319 -7.28 0.72 -36.82
C LEU A 319 -6.12 1.57 -36.31
N ASP A 320 -6.30 2.14 -35.12
CA ASP A 320 -5.27 2.88 -34.41
C ASP A 320 -5.56 2.88 -32.90
N THR A 321 -4.55 3.18 -32.09
CA THR A 321 -4.61 3.12 -30.63
C THR A 321 -4.38 4.47 -29.97
N PHE A 322 -5.05 4.71 -28.85
CA PHE A 322 -4.90 5.94 -28.05
C PHE A 322 -4.36 5.63 -26.66
N ASN A 323 -4.04 6.69 -25.89
CA ASN A 323 -3.74 6.61 -24.46
C ASN A 323 -2.66 5.56 -24.12
N ARG A 324 -1.61 5.53 -24.95
CA ARG A 324 -0.46 4.60 -24.82
C ARG A 324 -0.84 3.12 -24.91
N ALA A 325 -2.00 2.80 -25.47
CA ALA A 325 -2.32 1.43 -25.83
C ALA A 325 -1.42 0.94 -26.96
N ARG A 326 -1.22 -0.38 -27.03
CA ARG A 326 -0.47 -1.06 -28.07
C ARG A 326 -1.25 -2.29 -28.50
N LEU A 327 -1.51 -2.41 -29.80
CA LEU A 327 -2.17 -3.58 -30.37
C LEU A 327 -1.13 -4.56 -30.92
N ASN A 328 -1.23 -5.82 -30.53
CA ASN A 328 -0.58 -6.93 -31.20
C ASN A 328 -1.58 -7.56 -32.18
N GLY A 329 -1.54 -7.14 -33.45
CA GLY A 329 -2.46 -7.58 -34.49
C GLY A 329 -2.42 -9.08 -34.79
N ARG A 330 -1.28 -9.77 -34.55
CA ARG A 330 -1.18 -11.22 -34.75
C ARG A 330 -1.98 -12.02 -33.73
N ARG A 331 -2.13 -11.48 -32.53
CA ARG A 331 -2.82 -12.14 -31.40
C ARG A 331 -4.16 -11.49 -31.06
N ASN A 332 -4.52 -10.42 -31.77
CA ASN A 332 -5.62 -9.52 -31.43
C ASN A 332 -5.59 -9.12 -29.95
N GLU A 333 -4.44 -8.66 -29.46
CA GLU A 333 -4.24 -8.31 -28.06
C GLU A 333 -4.01 -6.81 -27.91
N LEU A 334 -4.86 -6.12 -27.15
CA LEU A 334 -4.69 -4.71 -26.83
C LEU A 334 -4.11 -4.57 -25.42
N THR A 335 -2.87 -4.10 -25.35
CA THR A 335 -2.20 -3.81 -24.08
C THR A 335 -2.33 -2.32 -23.78
N LEU A 336 -2.91 -1.96 -22.64
CA LEU A 336 -3.23 -0.56 -22.29
C LEU A 336 -3.10 -0.32 -20.80
N ILE A 337 -2.83 0.93 -20.40
CA ILE A 337 -2.93 1.36 -18.99
C ILE A 337 -4.36 1.79 -18.76
N LEU A 338 -5.07 1.15 -17.84
CA LEU A 338 -6.46 1.51 -17.53
C LEU A 338 -6.56 2.93 -16.98
N PRO A 339 -7.68 3.62 -17.23
CA PRO A 339 -7.87 4.96 -16.68
C PRO A 339 -8.12 4.81 -15.16
N PRO A 340 -7.95 5.88 -14.36
CA PRO A 340 -8.28 5.85 -12.93
C PRO A 340 -9.69 5.27 -12.68
N SER A 341 -9.89 4.61 -11.53
CA SER A 341 -11.20 4.05 -11.19
C SER A 341 -12.30 5.12 -11.30
N GLY A 342 -13.46 4.74 -11.85
CA GLY A 342 -14.57 5.64 -12.12
C GLY A 342 -14.48 6.45 -13.42
N THR A 343 -13.31 6.53 -14.06
CA THR A 343 -13.09 7.33 -15.28
C THR A 343 -13.14 6.50 -16.56
N GLU A 344 -13.50 7.12 -17.68
CA GLU A 344 -13.60 6.50 -19.01
C GLU A 344 -12.61 7.17 -19.96
N LYS A 345 -11.90 6.38 -20.78
CA LYS A 345 -11.02 6.89 -21.85
C LYS A 345 -11.16 6.07 -23.14
N PRO A 346 -10.95 6.68 -24.33
CA PRO A 346 -10.88 5.94 -25.59
C PRO A 346 -9.52 5.23 -25.72
N TYR A 347 -9.47 4.00 -26.20
CA TYR A 347 -8.21 3.25 -26.33
C TYR A 347 -7.95 2.69 -27.72
N LEU A 348 -9.00 2.44 -28.48
CA LEU A 348 -8.91 1.84 -29.80
C LEU A 348 -9.88 2.55 -30.73
N TRP A 349 -9.40 2.85 -31.91
CA TRP A 349 -10.15 3.33 -33.05
C TRP A 349 -10.15 2.23 -34.12
N VAL A 350 -11.30 1.97 -34.74
CA VAL A 350 -11.39 1.00 -35.83
C VAL A 350 -12.34 1.46 -36.94
N ARG A 351 -12.05 1.02 -38.15
CA ARG A 351 -12.99 0.99 -39.28
C ARG A 351 -13.29 -0.46 -39.65
N THR A 352 -14.56 -0.73 -39.91
CA THR A 352 -15.08 -2.01 -40.36
C THR A 352 -15.48 -1.89 -41.83
N GLY A 353 -15.39 -2.98 -42.59
CA GLY A 353 -15.90 -3.02 -43.97
C GLY A 353 -17.43 -2.90 -44.05
N SER A 354 -18.13 -3.05 -42.92
CA SER A 354 -19.56 -2.81 -42.79
C SER A 354 -19.87 -1.57 -41.93
N ASN A 355 -21.09 -1.04 -42.03
CA ASN A 355 -21.60 -0.01 -41.12
C ASN A 355 -21.95 -0.57 -39.71
N GLY A 356 -21.77 -1.87 -39.47
CA GLY A 356 -22.08 -2.55 -38.22
C GLY A 356 -21.15 -2.16 -37.07
N LYS A 357 -21.64 -2.29 -35.84
CA LYS A 357 -20.83 -2.13 -34.63
C LYS A 357 -19.84 -3.31 -34.55
N PRO A 358 -18.54 -3.07 -34.28
CA PRO A 358 -17.59 -4.15 -34.06
C PRO A 358 -17.99 -4.96 -32.83
N MET A 359 -18.42 -6.19 -33.05
CA MET A 359 -18.71 -7.13 -31.98
C MET A 359 -17.38 -7.64 -31.42
N ILE A 360 -17.15 -7.38 -30.13
CA ILE A 360 -15.91 -7.72 -29.43
C ILE A 360 -16.20 -8.47 -28.15
N THR A 361 -15.47 -9.55 -27.90
CA THR A 361 -15.33 -10.13 -26.57
C THR A 361 -14.02 -9.63 -25.98
N ILE A 362 -14.07 -9.15 -24.74
CA ILE A 362 -12.90 -8.63 -24.01
C ILE A 362 -12.64 -9.56 -22.84
N GLN A 363 -11.43 -10.11 -22.78
CA GLN A 363 -10.96 -10.92 -21.66
C GLN A 363 -9.60 -10.40 -21.19
N ILE A 364 -9.45 -10.17 -19.88
CA ILE A 364 -8.16 -9.82 -19.29
C ILE A 364 -7.28 -11.07 -19.26
N ARG A 365 -6.05 -10.96 -19.77
CA ARG A 365 -5.02 -12.00 -19.62
C ARG A 365 -4.17 -11.73 -18.36
N GLY A 366 -3.93 -12.76 -17.55
CA GLY A 366 -2.97 -12.71 -16.43
C GLY A 366 -3.51 -12.26 -15.07
N GLY A 367 -4.83 -12.28 -14.86
CA GLY A 367 -5.50 -12.02 -13.58
C GLY A 367 -6.86 -12.71 -13.56
N ASN A 368 -7.56 -12.71 -12.41
CA ASN A 368 -8.89 -13.33 -12.24
C ASN A 368 -9.79 -13.01 -13.44
N LYS A 369 -10.41 -14.05 -14.03
CA LYS A 369 -11.38 -13.89 -15.13
C LYS A 369 -12.44 -12.86 -14.71
N LEU A 370 -12.69 -11.88 -15.59
CA LEU A 370 -13.77 -10.90 -15.45
C LEU A 370 -15.14 -11.57 -15.48
#